data_AF-A0A951GFF4-F1
#
_entry.id   AF-A0A951GFF4-F1
#
_cell.length_a   1.000
_cell.length_b   1.000
_cell.length_c   1.000
_cell.angle_alpha   90.00
_cell.angle_beta   90.00
_cell.angle_gamma   90.00
#
_symmetry.space_group_name_H-M   'P 1'
#
loop_
_entity.id
_entity.type
_entity.pdbx_description
1 polymer ?
#
loop_
_entity_poly.entity_id
_entity_poly.type
_entity_poly.pdbx_seq_one_letter_code
_entity_poly.pdbx_strand_id
1 'polypeptide(L)'
;MATLEIETQPRLSPAPPIAASPFRHARRRRKRLALIASDSDLCGIAAYTRSLEKQLDGIFEVTVFDLDQYLLRSTHGRVRKFGDRHILDICRTIREFDAVNVQL
;
A
#
# COMPACT_ATOMS: atom_id res chain seq x y z
N MET A 1 44.61 -28.90 38.05
CA MET A 1 43.80 -28.52 36.88
C MET A 1 42.36 -28.38 37.36
N ALA A 2 41.86 -27.16 37.48
CA ALA A 2 40.50 -26.88 37.94
C ALA A 2 39.72 -26.28 36.77
N THR A 3 38.64 -26.95 36.36
CA THR A 3 37.68 -26.48 35.36
C THR A 3 36.70 -25.52 36.01
N LEU A 4 36.63 -24.29 35.49
CA LEU A 4 35.58 -23.32 35.81
C LEU A 4 34.56 -23.35 34.67
N GLU A 5 33.40 -23.94 34.92
CA GLU A 5 32.24 -23.82 34.03
C GLU A 5 31.56 -22.48 34.31
N ILE A 6 31.53 -21.62 33.29
CA ILE A 6 30.85 -20.33 33.34
C ILE A 6 29.44 -20.54 32.80
N GLU A 7 28.47 -20.48 33.69
CA GLU A 7 27.04 -20.62 33.39
C GLU A 7 26.51 -19.32 32.74
N THR A 8 26.51 -19.25 31.41
CA THR A 8 25.88 -18.14 30.66
C THR A 8 24.49 -18.54 30.19
N GLN A 9 23.48 -18.33 31.02
CA GLN A 9 22.10 -18.21 30.54
C GLN A 9 21.48 -16.91 31.07
N PRO A 10 21.02 -16.00 30.18
CA PRO A 10 20.27 -14.84 30.62
C PRO A 10 18.89 -15.29 31.09
N ARG A 11 18.55 -14.99 32.35
CA ARG A 11 17.20 -15.20 32.88
C ARG A 11 16.24 -14.24 32.17
N LEU A 12 15.55 -14.73 31.14
CA LEU A 12 14.41 -14.03 30.56
C LEU A 12 13.25 -14.10 31.57
N SER A 13 12.90 -12.96 32.17
CA SER A 13 11.66 -12.85 32.94
C SER A 13 10.46 -13.06 32.00
N PRO A 14 9.39 -13.76 32.44
CA PRO A 14 8.21 -13.92 31.61
C PRO A 14 7.61 -12.56 31.31
N ALA A 15 7.31 -12.31 30.03
CA ALA A 15 6.59 -11.12 29.62
C ALA A 15 5.25 -11.06 30.36
N PRO A 16 4.79 -9.87 30.79
CA PRO A 16 3.48 -9.75 31.42
C PRO A 16 2.41 -10.25 30.45
N PRO A 17 1.29 -10.82 30.96
CA PRO A 17 0.20 -11.25 30.09
C PRO A 17 -0.25 -10.04 29.28
N ILE A 18 -0.28 -10.18 27.95
CA ILE A 18 -0.81 -9.17 27.04
C ILE A 18 -2.28 -8.99 27.42
N ALA A 19 -2.56 -8.00 28.26
CA ALA A 19 -3.91 -7.64 28.62
C ALA A 19 -4.63 -7.30 27.31
N ALA A 20 -5.63 -8.11 26.97
CA ALA A 20 -6.45 -7.92 25.79
C ALA A 20 -6.93 -6.45 25.77
N SER A 21 -6.49 -5.71 24.76
CA SER A 21 -6.73 -4.28 24.68
C SER A 21 -8.24 -4.01 24.65
N PRO A 22 -8.78 -3.07 25.47
CA PRO A 22 -10.22 -2.86 25.61
C PRO A 22 -10.83 -2.09 24.43
N PHE A 23 -10.10 -1.91 23.33
CA PHE A 23 -10.65 -1.31 22.12
C PHE A 23 -11.61 -2.29 21.46
N ARG A 24 -12.85 -2.30 21.96
CA ARG A 24 -14.02 -2.77 21.21
C ARG A 24 -13.94 -2.17 19.82
N HIS A 25 -13.61 -2.99 18.83
CA HIS A 25 -13.70 -2.62 17.43
C HIS A 25 -15.19 -2.53 17.11
N ALA A 26 -15.83 -1.42 17.48
CA ALA A 26 -16.98 -0.96 16.71
C ALA A 26 -16.51 -1.01 15.27
N ARG A 27 -17.20 -1.81 14.44
CA ARG A 27 -16.72 -2.23 13.11
C ARG A 27 -16.51 -0.98 12.24
N ARG A 28 -15.34 -0.34 12.38
CA ARG A 28 -14.97 0.84 11.62
C ARG A 28 -14.94 0.38 10.17
N ARG A 29 -15.65 1.10 9.30
CA ARG A 29 -15.58 0.89 7.85
C ARG A 29 -14.10 0.78 7.45
N ARG A 30 -13.78 -0.18 6.58
CA ARG A 30 -12.44 -0.28 6.00
C ARG A 30 -12.13 1.08 5.36
N LYS A 31 -10.92 1.58 5.57
CA LYS A 31 -10.49 2.81 4.91
C LYS A 31 -10.38 2.57 3.41
N ARG A 32 -10.66 3.58 2.60
CA ARG A 32 -10.54 3.51 1.14
C ARG A 32 -9.11 3.84 0.73
N LEU A 33 -8.46 2.96 -0.03
CA LEU A 33 -7.11 3.14 -0.56
C LEU A 33 -7.13 3.19 -2.08
N ALA A 34 -6.60 4.28 -2.66
CA ALA A 34 -6.36 4.39 -4.10
C ALA A 34 -4.92 3.96 -4.40
N LEU A 35 -4.75 2.96 -5.28
CA LEU A 35 -3.47 2.62 -5.89
C LEU A 35 -3.46 3.22 -7.31
N ILE A 36 -2.51 4.10 -7.61
CA ILE A 36 -2.38 4.74 -8.91
C ILE A 36 -1.09 4.24 -9.56
N ALA A 37 -1.20 3.50 -10.65
CA ALA A 37 -0.08 2.79 -11.26
C ALA A 37 -0.30 2.59 -12.77
N SER A 38 0.76 2.36 -13.54
CA SER A 38 0.64 1.92 -14.93
C SER A 38 0.36 0.42 -15.01
N ASP A 39 -0.68 0.00 -15.74
CA ASP A 39 -1.07 -1.41 -15.89
C ASP A 39 -0.54 -2.07 -17.17
N SER A 40 0.77 -1.93 -17.44
CA SER A 40 1.37 -2.76 -18.50
C SER A 40 1.72 -4.13 -17.93
N ASP A 41 1.08 -5.19 -18.44
CA ASP A 41 1.22 -6.57 -17.92
C ASP A 41 2.67 -7.09 -17.82
N LEU A 42 3.60 -6.47 -18.56
CA LEU A 42 5.03 -6.80 -18.58
C LEU A 42 5.88 -5.98 -17.59
N CYS A 43 5.31 -5.02 -16.85
CA CYS A 43 6.07 -4.16 -15.93
C CYS A 43 6.03 -4.64 -14.48
N GLY A 44 7.13 -4.43 -13.76
CA GLY A 44 7.23 -4.73 -12.32
C GLY A 44 6.21 -3.96 -11.48
N ILE A 45 5.75 -2.80 -11.95
CA ILE A 45 4.75 -1.96 -11.28
C ILE A 45 3.38 -2.64 -11.27
N ALA A 46 2.94 -3.25 -12.38
CA ALA A 46 1.68 -3.98 -12.45
C ALA A 46 1.73 -5.23 -11.54
N ALA A 47 2.85 -5.95 -11.51
CA ALA A 47 3.05 -7.07 -10.58
C ALA A 47 3.02 -6.61 -9.10
N TYR A 48 3.66 -5.48 -8.79
CA TYR A 48 3.68 -4.92 -7.45
C TYR A 48 2.29 -4.42 -7.01
N THR A 49 1.56 -3.74 -7.89
CA THR A 49 0.18 -3.30 -7.66
C THR A 49 -0.73 -4.48 -7.35
N ARG A 50 -0.68 -5.55 -8.16
CA ARG A 50 -1.42 -6.80 -7.91
C ARG A 50 -1.05 -7.46 -6.58
N SER A 51 0.20 -7.39 -6.18
CA SER A 51 0.65 -7.91 -4.89
C SER A 51 0.12 -7.07 -3.72
N LEU A 52 0.20 -5.74 -3.83
CA LEU A 52 -0.32 -4.81 -2.83
C LEU A 52 -1.83 -4.93 -2.65
N GLU A 53 -2.59 -4.99 -3.75
CA GLU A 53 -4.04 -5.17 -3.72
C GLU A 53 -4.42 -6.42 -2.92
N LYS A 54 -3.78 -7.56 -3.21
CA LYS A 54 -4.02 -8.83 -2.50
C LYS A 54 -3.65 -8.76 -1.02
N GLN A 55 -2.53 -8.13 -0.68
CA GLN A 55 -2.08 -8.04 0.71
C GLN A 55 -2.91 -7.05 1.55
N LEU A 56 -3.49 -6.04 0.91
CA LEU A 56 -4.19 -4.95 1.59
C LEU A 56 -5.72 -5.11 1.60
N ASP A 57 -6.30 -6.01 0.81
CA ASP A 57 -7.76 -6.24 0.77
C ASP A 57 -8.35 -6.56 2.16
N GLY A 58 -7.63 -7.26 3.02
CA GLY A 58 -8.09 -7.53 4.39
C GLY A 58 -8.19 -6.30 5.31
N ILE A 59 -7.58 -5.18 4.92
CA ILE A 59 -7.39 -3.98 5.76
C ILE A 59 -8.08 -2.76 5.14
N PHE A 60 -8.02 -2.62 3.81
CA PHE A 60 -8.54 -1.49 3.05
C PHE A 60 -9.61 -1.94 2.05
N GLU A 61 -10.47 -1.00 1.67
CA GLU A 61 -11.22 -1.09 0.41
C GLU A 61 -10.32 -0.49 -0.69
N VAL A 62 -9.72 -1.36 -1.50
CA VAL A 62 -8.72 -0.97 -2.49
C VAL A 62 -9.39 -0.67 -3.83
N THR A 63 -8.93 0.39 -4.49
CA THR A 63 -9.27 0.67 -5.89
C THR A 63 -8.01 1.02 -6.66
N VAL A 64 -7.80 0.37 -7.81
CA VAL A 64 -6.66 0.63 -8.69
C VAL A 64 -7.09 1.59 -9.81
N PHE A 65 -6.29 2.62 -10.04
CA PHE A 65 -6.44 3.60 -11.11
C PHE A 65 -5.25 3.47 -12.08
N ASP A 66 -5.55 3.21 -13.35
CA ASP A 66 -4.51 3.09 -14.36
C ASP A 66 -3.97 4.45 -14.80
N LEU A 67 -2.64 4.54 -14.92
CA LEU A 67 -1.93 5.64 -15.54
C LEU A 67 -1.60 5.28 -16.99
N ASP A 68 -2.35 5.87 -17.92
CA ASP A 68 -2.12 5.71 -19.35
C ASP A 68 -0.79 6.35 -19.76
N GLN A 69 0.27 5.54 -19.79
CA GLN A 69 1.61 5.99 -20.15
C GLN A 69 1.71 6.47 -21.60
N TYR A 70 0.83 6.02 -22.49
CA TYR A 70 0.81 6.51 -23.88
C TYR A 70 0.42 7.99 -23.92
N LEU A 71 -0.60 8.38 -23.16
CA LEU A 71 -1.00 9.78 -23.02
C LEU A 71 0.04 10.60 -22.26
N LEU A 72 0.53 10.07 -21.13
CA LEU A 72 1.37 10.81 -20.19
C LEU A 72 2.80 11.05 -20.69
N ARG A 73 3.31 10.19 -21.58
CA ARG A 73 4.66 10.34 -22.16
C ARG A 73 4.68 11.05 -23.51
N SER A 74 3.52 11.45 -24.03
CA SER A 74 3.45 12.08 -25.34
C SER A 74 4.06 13.49 -25.36
N THR A 75 4.90 13.76 -26.36
CA THR A 75 5.44 15.10 -26.63
C THR A 75 4.51 15.96 -27.48
N HIS A 76 3.48 15.37 -28.09
CA HIS A 76 2.56 16.08 -28.97
C HIS A 76 1.53 16.88 -28.17
N GLY A 77 1.49 18.21 -28.36
CA GLY A 77 0.68 19.11 -27.54
C GLY A 77 -0.82 18.79 -27.49
N ARG A 78 -1.40 18.24 -28.55
CA ARG A 78 -2.82 17.78 -28.53
C ARG A 78 -3.02 16.53 -27.68
N VAL A 79 -2.07 15.59 -27.70
CA VAL A 79 -2.16 14.34 -26.94
C VAL A 79 -1.98 14.62 -25.45
N ARG A 80 -1.05 15.51 -25.11
CA ARG A 80 -0.80 15.95 -23.74
C ARG A 80 -2.06 16.52 -23.05
N LYS A 81 -2.94 17.22 -23.78
CA LYS A 81 -4.23 17.68 -23.23
C LYS A 81 -5.13 16.54 -22.74
N PHE A 82 -5.06 15.37 -23.39
CA PHE A 82 -5.79 14.19 -22.93
C PHE A 82 -5.10 13.59 -21.69
N GLY A 83 -3.77 13.60 -21.60
CA GLY A 83 -3.05 13.25 -20.38
C GLY A 83 -3.40 14.15 -19.19
N ASP A 84 -3.46 15.47 -19.40
CA ASP A 84 -3.88 16.42 -18.38
C ASP A 84 -5.33 16.14 -17.93
N ARG A 85 -6.23 15.83 -18.87
CA ARG A 85 -7.61 15.45 -18.56
C ARG A 85 -7.68 14.15 -17.76
N HIS A 86 -6.92 13.13 -18.17
CA HIS A 86 -6.81 11.84 -17.49
C HIS A 86 -6.39 12.03 -16.02
N ILE A 87 -5.34 12.83 -15.78
CA ILE A 87 -4.90 13.17 -14.42
C ILE A 87 -6.01 13.88 -13.65
N LEU A 88 -6.67 14.88 -14.25
CA LEU A 88 -7.74 15.62 -13.57
C LEU A 88 -8.92 14.72 -13.20
N ASP A 89 -9.27 13.75 -14.04
CA ASP A 89 -10.36 12.81 -13.78
C ASP A 89 -10.00 11.86 -12.63
N ILE A 90 -8.76 11.37 -12.56
CA ILE A 90 -8.25 10.63 -11.39
C ILE A 90 -8.27 11.51 -10.14
N CYS A 91 -7.71 12.72 -10.21
CA CYS A 91 -7.67 13.66 -9.09
C CYS A 91 -9.06 13.98 -8.53
N ARG A 92 -10.09 14.03 -9.38
CA ARG A 92 -11.46 14.27 -8.91
C ARG A 92 -11.98 13.15 -8.03
N THR A 93 -11.65 11.91 -8.41
CA THR A 93 -12.13 10.67 -7.76
C THR A 93 -11.35 10.37 -6.48
N ILE A 94 -10.03 10.54 -6.48
CA ILE A 94 -9.19 10.17 -5.32
C ILE A 94 -9.43 11.05 -4.08
N ARG A 95 -10.16 12.16 -4.20
CA ARG A 95 -10.58 13.01 -3.07
C ARG A 95 -11.50 12.29 -2.09
N GLU A 96 -12.14 11.22 -2.51
CA GLU A 96 -13.02 10.42 -1.66
C GLU A 96 -12.30 9.30 -0.90
N PHE A 97 -10.99 9.17 -1.10
CA PHE A 97 -10.16 8.12 -0.52
C PHE A 97 -9.45 8.63 0.73
N ASP A 98 -9.23 7.74 1.69
CA ASP A 98 -8.53 8.07 2.93
C ASP A 98 -7.00 8.09 2.75
N ALA A 99 -6.50 7.35 1.76
CA ALA A 99 -5.08 7.25 1.42
C ALA A 99 -4.89 7.04 -0.09
N VAL A 100 -3.77 7.54 -0.60
CA VAL A 100 -3.36 7.38 -2.00
C VAL A 100 -1.92 6.89 -2.04
N ASN A 101 -1.67 5.84 -2.82
CA ASN A 101 -0.33 5.36 -3.14
C ASN A 101 -0.11 5.54 -4.65
N VAL A 102 0.95 6.24 -5.03
CA VAL A 102 1.28 6.53 -6.43
C VAL A 102 2.57 5.80 -6.80
N GLN A 103 2.54 5.10 -7.92
CA GLN A 103 3.63 4.29 -8.45
C GLN A 103 3.88 4.72 -9.91
N LEU A 104 5.12 5.12 -10.21
CA LEU A 104 5.55 5.64 -11.52
C LEU A 104 6.35 4.61 -12.30
#